data_AF-A0A662UPW6-F1
#
_entry.id   AF-A0A662UPW6-F1
#
_cell.length_a   1.000
_cell.length_b   1.000
_cell.length_c   1.000
_cell.angle_alpha   90.00
_cell.angle_beta   90.00
_cell.angle_gamma   90.00
#
_symmetry.space_group_name_H-M   'P 1'
#
loop_
_entity.id
_entity.type
_entity.pdbx_description
1 polymer ?
#
loop_
_entity_poly.entity_id
_entity_poly.type
_entity_poly.pdbx_seq_one_letter_code
_entity_poly.pdbx_strand_id
1 'polypeptide(L)'
;GLGDVIAEIKGGGLVARVSPGPPGVGDIDSFPIRERVRVAVTSVGSLTTPKMLVEALHKQFMEGFKAYENFMLNPSLESFLINAYTFSRRTGMLSSSLDEALKDKLKGLIGSGCVLGYFVKKSLLAIIHNASCEEEVLSELKDLGTIKLLTPYHAGTWVLYDHGLGTEGTPKV
;
A
#
# COMPACT_ATOMS: atom_id res chain seq x y z
N GLY A 1 12.58 2.27 8.41
CA GLY A 1 13.00 0.98 7.84
C GLY A 1 13.96 1.20 6.69
N LEU A 2 14.34 0.14 5.95
CA LEU A 2 15.40 0.18 4.93
C LEU A 2 15.08 1.01 3.68
N GLY A 3 13.81 1.37 3.45
CA GLY A 3 13.41 2.08 2.23
C GLY A 3 12.31 3.12 2.41
N ASP A 4 11.86 3.37 3.65
CA ASP A 4 10.71 4.26 3.90
C ASP A 4 11.11 5.72 3.60
N VAL A 5 12.25 6.17 4.15
CA VAL A 5 12.74 7.56 3.98
C VAL A 5 12.92 7.93 2.51
N ILE A 6 13.61 7.09 1.73
CA ILE A 6 13.86 7.38 0.32
C ILE A 6 12.55 7.40 -0.49
N ALA A 7 11.59 6.53 -0.14
CA ALA A 7 10.30 6.50 -0.81
C ALA A 7 9.42 7.71 -0.47
N GLU A 8 9.39 8.10 0.80
CA GLU A 8 8.61 9.25 1.28
C GLU A 8 9.14 10.57 0.71
N ILE A 9 10.46 10.73 0.59
CA ILE A 9 11.08 11.90 -0.05
C ILE A 9 10.56 12.08 -1.48
N LYS A 10 10.49 10.98 -2.25
CA LYS A 10 10.00 11.01 -3.64
C LYS A 10 8.49 11.23 -3.72
N GLY A 11 7.72 10.44 -2.97
CA GLY A 11 6.26 10.39 -3.05
C GLY A 11 5.77 10.15 -4.49
N GLY A 12 4.66 10.77 -4.87
CA GLY A 12 4.17 10.70 -6.27
C GLY A 12 3.19 9.56 -6.56
N GLY A 13 2.62 8.92 -5.54
CA GLY A 13 1.76 7.74 -5.69
C GLY A 13 2.48 6.44 -5.33
N LEU A 14 2.57 5.51 -6.28
CA LEU A 14 3.25 4.21 -6.08
C LEU A 14 4.74 4.37 -6.31
N VAL A 15 5.55 4.18 -5.27
CA VAL A 15 7.00 4.32 -5.36
C VAL A 15 7.67 2.95 -5.54
N ALA A 16 8.49 2.81 -6.57
CA ALA A 16 9.38 1.66 -6.75
C ALA A 16 10.83 2.04 -6.47
N ARG A 17 11.57 1.14 -5.80
CA ARG A 17 13.02 1.29 -5.60
C ARG A 17 13.71 0.52 -6.73
N VAL A 18 14.29 1.27 -7.67
CA VAL A 18 14.96 0.73 -8.86
C VAL A 18 16.34 0.21 -8.53
N SER A 19 17.07 0.94 -7.67
CA SER A 19 18.38 0.54 -7.17
C SER A 19 18.44 0.69 -5.65
N PRO A 20 18.97 -0.30 -4.91
CA PRO A 20 19.06 -0.23 -3.45
C PRO A 20 20.05 0.85 -3.00
N GLY A 21 19.64 1.67 -2.03
CA GLY A 21 20.51 2.63 -1.38
C GLY A 21 19.74 3.67 -0.57
N PRO A 22 20.44 4.45 0.28
CA PRO A 22 19.86 5.62 0.94
C PRO A 22 19.59 6.77 -0.05
N PRO A 23 18.91 7.84 0.38
CA PRO A 23 18.78 9.06 -0.42
C PRO A 23 20.14 9.57 -0.91
N GLY A 24 20.24 9.89 -2.20
CA GLY A 24 21.48 10.30 -2.86
C GLY A 24 22.36 9.16 -3.37
N VAL A 25 22.02 7.90 -3.10
CA VAL A 25 22.73 6.70 -3.60
C VAL A 25 21.80 5.73 -4.33
N GLY A 26 20.62 5.46 -3.76
CA GLY A 26 19.62 4.58 -4.39
C GLY A 26 18.79 5.31 -5.45
N ASP A 27 18.29 4.55 -6.41
CA ASP A 27 17.40 5.04 -7.46
C ASP A 27 15.95 4.66 -7.17
N ILE A 28 15.05 5.60 -7.40
CA ILE A 28 13.62 5.46 -7.13
C ILE A 28 12.80 6.05 -8.28
N ASP A 29 11.69 5.41 -8.56
CA ASP A 29 10.69 5.89 -9.50
C ASP A 29 9.32 5.98 -8.83
N SER A 30 8.44 6.82 -9.38
CA SER A 30 7.10 7.07 -8.84
C SER A 30 6.07 7.01 -9.95
N PHE A 31 5.05 6.20 -9.73
CA PHE A 31 3.96 5.98 -10.68
C PHE A 31 2.67 6.59 -10.13
N PRO A 32 2.04 7.52 -10.86
CA PRO A 32 0.85 8.19 -10.39
C PRO A 32 -0.33 7.22 -10.33
N ILE A 33 -1.07 7.27 -9.23
CA ILE A 33 -2.41 6.69 -9.15
C ILE A 33 -3.36 7.71 -9.79
N ARG A 34 -4.11 7.32 -10.82
CA ARG A 34 -5.03 8.25 -11.52
C ARG A 34 -6.47 8.14 -11.01
N GLU A 35 -6.76 7.00 -10.41
CA GLU A 35 -8.02 6.63 -9.82
C GLU A 35 -8.23 7.38 -8.49
N ARG A 36 -9.47 7.81 -8.23
CA ARG A 36 -9.82 8.40 -6.94
C ARG A 36 -10.09 7.29 -5.93
N VAL A 37 -9.05 6.90 -5.22
CA VAL A 37 -9.10 5.75 -4.31
C VAL A 37 -8.84 6.14 -2.86
N ARG A 38 -9.34 5.31 -1.95
CA ARG A 38 -9.05 5.33 -0.52
C ARG A 38 -8.51 3.97 -0.11
N VAL A 39 -7.80 3.95 1.02
CA VAL A 39 -7.21 2.73 1.58
C VAL A 39 -7.75 2.52 2.99
N ALA A 40 -8.57 1.48 3.17
CA ALA A 40 -9.00 1.02 4.48
C ALA A 40 -7.95 0.05 5.03
N VAL A 41 -7.45 0.31 6.23
CA VAL A 41 -6.45 -0.55 6.88
C VAL A 41 -6.90 -0.99 8.27
N THR A 42 -6.64 -2.26 8.59
CA THR A 42 -6.87 -2.84 9.92
C THR A 42 -5.80 -3.88 10.25
N SER A 43 -5.59 -4.13 11.55
CA SER A 43 -4.66 -5.16 11.97
C SER A 43 -5.31 -6.54 11.89
N VAL A 44 -4.61 -7.48 11.27
CA VAL A 44 -4.92 -8.91 11.28
C VAL A 44 -3.82 -9.61 12.07
N GLY A 45 -4.19 -10.48 13.01
CA GLY A 45 -3.21 -11.13 13.89
C GLY A 45 -2.15 -11.92 13.12
N SER A 46 -0.97 -12.11 13.71
CA SER A 46 0.06 -13.01 13.17
C SER A 46 0.68 -13.85 14.29
N LEU A 47 0.80 -15.16 14.07
CA LEU A 47 1.57 -16.05 14.93
C LEU A 47 2.80 -16.52 14.14
N THR A 48 4.01 -16.19 14.59
CA THR A 48 5.26 -16.63 13.95
C THR A 48 6.26 -17.13 14.98
N THR A 49 6.87 -18.27 14.70
CA THR A 49 8.01 -18.82 15.45
C THR A 49 9.34 -18.39 14.81
N PRO A 50 10.49 -18.42 15.51
CA PRO A 50 11.78 -18.02 14.95
C PRO A 50 12.17 -18.75 13.65
N LYS A 51 11.88 -20.06 13.54
CA LYS A 51 12.13 -20.82 12.30
C LYS A 51 11.28 -20.32 11.13
N MET A 52 10.01 -20.00 11.40
CA MET A 52 9.11 -19.40 10.40
C MET A 52 9.61 -18.04 9.92
N LEU A 53 10.30 -17.26 10.76
CA LEU A 53 10.87 -15.97 10.35
C LEU A 53 11.95 -16.12 9.29
N VAL A 54 12.86 -17.09 9.43
CA VAL A 54 13.95 -17.31 8.47
C VAL A 54 13.43 -17.83 7.12
N GLU A 55 12.54 -18.82 7.14
CA GLU A 55 11.91 -19.33 5.91
C GLU A 55 11.05 -18.26 5.23
N ALA A 56 10.34 -17.44 6.01
CA ALA A 56 9.58 -16.31 5.50
C ALA A 56 10.48 -15.28 4.79
N LEU A 57 11.68 -14.99 5.31
CA LEU A 57 12.60 -14.04 4.69
C LEU A 57 13.03 -14.48 3.29
N HIS A 58 13.42 -15.75 3.12
CA HIS A 58 13.82 -16.27 1.81
C HIS A 58 12.66 -16.22 0.81
N LYS A 59 11.46 -16.62 1.26
CA LYS A 59 10.26 -16.58 0.43
C LYS A 59 9.85 -15.16 0.06
N GLN A 60 9.95 -14.22 0.99
CA GLN A 60 9.71 -12.80 0.77
C GLN A 60 10.71 -12.21 -0.24
N PHE A 61 11.97 -12.60 -0.20
CA PHE A 61 12.95 -12.15 -1.19
C PHE A 61 12.58 -12.63 -2.60
N MET A 62 12.34 -13.93 -2.77
CA MET A 62 12.04 -14.53 -4.08
C MET A 62 10.73 -14.01 -4.67
N GLU A 63 9.65 -13.99 -3.88
CA GLU A 63 8.35 -13.51 -4.37
C GLU A 63 8.32 -11.98 -4.49
N GLY A 64 9.09 -11.26 -3.68
CA GLY A 64 9.23 -9.81 -3.78
C GLY A 64 9.94 -9.39 -5.06
N PHE A 65 11.00 -10.11 -5.45
CA PHE A 65 11.70 -9.86 -6.71
C PHE A 65 10.78 -10.10 -7.92
N LYS A 66 10.04 -11.22 -7.94
CA LYS A 66 9.05 -11.49 -9.00
C LYS A 66 7.95 -10.43 -9.06
N ALA A 67 7.42 -10.03 -7.91
CA ALA A 67 6.39 -8.97 -7.84
C ALA A 67 6.92 -7.64 -8.37
N TYR A 68 8.18 -7.31 -8.08
CA TYR A 68 8.85 -6.13 -8.61
C TYR A 68 9.01 -6.22 -10.14
N GLU A 69 9.58 -7.30 -10.68
CA GLU A 69 9.76 -7.47 -12.13
C GLU A 69 8.43 -7.36 -12.88
N ASN A 70 7.40 -8.06 -12.40
CA ASN A 70 6.06 -8.01 -13.00
C ASN A 70 5.45 -6.60 -12.96
N PHE A 71 5.59 -5.89 -11.83
CA PHE A 71 5.09 -4.53 -11.71
C PHE A 71 5.79 -3.59 -12.69
N MET A 72 7.11 -3.72 -12.84
CA MET A 72 7.90 -2.85 -13.72
C MET A 72 7.60 -3.04 -15.22
N LEU A 73 7.01 -4.17 -15.63
CA LEU A 73 6.58 -4.38 -17.02
C LEU A 73 5.43 -3.45 -17.45
N ASN A 74 4.49 -3.18 -16.54
CA ASN A 74 3.38 -2.26 -16.77
C ASN A 74 2.96 -1.61 -15.44
N PRO A 75 3.65 -0.53 -15.02
CA PRO A 75 3.40 0.10 -13.74
C PRO A 75 2.03 0.78 -13.69
N SER A 76 1.10 0.20 -12.93
CA SER A 76 -0.25 0.72 -12.71
C SER A 76 -0.78 0.33 -11.33
N LEU A 77 -1.86 0.97 -10.87
CA LEU A 77 -2.52 0.58 -9.62
C LEU A 77 -3.01 -0.87 -9.69
N GLU A 78 -3.60 -1.28 -10.81
CA GLU A 78 -4.05 -2.64 -11.05
C GLU A 78 -2.89 -3.65 -10.95
N SER A 79 -1.79 -3.39 -11.66
CA SER A 79 -0.59 -4.24 -11.64
C SER A 79 -0.01 -4.33 -10.23
N PHE A 80 0.04 -3.21 -9.48
CA PHE A 80 0.46 -3.20 -8.09
C PHE A 80 -0.45 -4.08 -7.21
N LEU A 81 -1.77 -3.95 -7.32
CA LEU A 81 -2.72 -4.71 -6.50
C LEU A 81 -2.64 -6.22 -6.77
N ILE A 82 -2.53 -6.62 -8.03
CA ILE A 82 -2.36 -8.03 -8.43
C ILE A 82 -1.07 -8.61 -7.82
N ASN A 83 0.05 -7.88 -7.94
CA ASN A 83 1.34 -8.33 -7.44
C ASN A 83 1.40 -8.30 -5.91
N ALA A 84 0.81 -7.31 -5.24
CA ALA A 84 0.74 -7.22 -3.79
C ALA A 84 -0.15 -8.32 -3.19
N TYR A 85 -1.30 -8.61 -3.80
CA TYR A 85 -2.16 -9.74 -3.43
C TYR A 85 -1.41 -11.06 -3.55
N THR A 86 -0.82 -11.31 -4.73
CA THR A 86 -0.08 -12.55 -5.01
C THR A 86 1.10 -12.72 -4.06
N PHE A 87 1.86 -11.65 -3.82
CA PHE A 87 2.96 -11.63 -2.86
C PHE A 87 2.45 -12.01 -1.47
N SER A 88 1.41 -11.34 -0.97
CA SER A 88 0.90 -11.57 0.39
C SER A 88 0.43 -13.01 0.59
N ARG A 89 -0.23 -13.62 -0.40
CA ARG A 89 -0.64 -15.04 -0.36
C ARG A 89 0.55 -15.97 -0.40
N ARG A 90 1.46 -15.76 -1.35
CA ARG A 90 2.60 -16.65 -1.54
C ARG A 90 3.55 -16.58 -0.36
N THR A 91 3.75 -15.43 0.27
CA THR A 91 4.57 -15.31 1.49
C THR A 91 3.85 -15.74 2.76
N GLY A 92 2.57 -16.13 2.68
CA GLY A 92 1.77 -16.56 3.83
C GLY A 92 1.34 -15.42 4.76
N MET A 93 1.49 -14.16 4.35
CA MET A 93 0.98 -13.00 5.11
C MET A 93 -0.56 -12.95 5.04
N LEU A 94 -1.11 -13.28 3.87
CA LEU A 94 -2.54 -13.50 3.68
C LEU A 94 -2.80 -15.00 3.75
N SER A 95 -3.31 -15.47 4.89
CA SER A 95 -3.67 -16.88 5.08
C SER A 95 -4.85 -17.27 4.20
N SER A 96 -4.95 -18.54 3.83
CA SER A 96 -6.08 -19.04 3.04
C SER A 96 -7.43 -18.80 3.73
N SER A 97 -7.50 -18.97 5.06
CA SER A 97 -8.73 -18.74 5.82
C SER A 97 -9.17 -17.28 5.80
N LEU A 98 -8.22 -16.35 5.93
CA LEU A 98 -8.51 -14.91 5.83
C LEU A 98 -8.87 -14.52 4.39
N ASP A 99 -8.18 -15.07 3.39
CA ASP A 99 -8.45 -14.81 1.97
C ASP A 99 -9.87 -15.23 1.59
N GLU A 100 -10.29 -16.45 1.94
CA GLU A 100 -11.65 -16.92 1.65
C GLU A 100 -12.72 -16.09 2.38
N ALA A 101 -12.50 -15.76 3.66
CA ALA A 101 -13.42 -14.91 4.41
C ALA A 101 -13.55 -13.50 3.79
N LEU A 102 -12.45 -12.92 3.32
CA LEU A 102 -12.45 -11.62 2.64
C LEU A 102 -13.11 -11.69 1.27
N LYS A 103 -12.87 -12.75 0.48
CA LYS A 103 -13.55 -12.94 -0.82
C LYS A 103 -15.05 -13.00 -0.66
N ASP A 104 -15.54 -13.78 0.29
CA ASP A 104 -16.98 -13.93 0.51
C ASP A 104 -17.60 -12.62 0.97
N LYS A 105 -16.96 -11.94 1.94
CA LYS A 105 -17.41 -10.66 2.48
C LYS A 105 -17.39 -9.54 1.44
N LEU A 106 -16.34 -9.45 0.63
CA LEU A 106 -16.15 -8.36 -0.35
C LEU A 106 -16.69 -8.69 -1.74
N LYS A 107 -17.26 -9.88 -1.96
CA LYS A 107 -17.68 -10.37 -3.29
C LYS A 107 -18.53 -9.36 -4.06
N GLY A 108 -19.54 -8.79 -3.41
CA GLY A 108 -20.43 -7.80 -4.03
C GLY A 108 -19.71 -6.51 -4.40
N LEU A 109 -18.82 -6.04 -3.52
CA LEU A 109 -18.05 -4.81 -3.73
C LEU A 109 -16.95 -4.99 -4.78
N ILE A 110 -16.35 -6.17 -4.88
CA ILE A 110 -15.41 -6.50 -5.96
C ILE A 110 -16.17 -6.57 -7.29
N GLY A 111 -17.32 -7.25 -7.31
CA GLY A 111 -18.14 -7.41 -8.51
C GLY A 111 -18.69 -6.09 -9.07
N SER A 112 -18.95 -5.10 -8.21
CA SER A 112 -19.37 -3.75 -8.63
C SER A 112 -18.21 -2.83 -9.03
N GLY A 113 -16.96 -3.30 -8.95
CA GLY A 113 -15.75 -2.47 -9.18
C GLY A 113 -15.47 -1.49 -8.04
N CYS A 114 -16.14 -1.63 -6.92
CA CYS A 114 -16.05 -0.74 -5.78
C CYS A 114 -14.77 -0.99 -4.96
N VAL A 115 -14.48 -2.25 -4.64
CA VAL A 115 -13.17 -2.69 -4.11
C VAL A 115 -12.28 -3.09 -5.28
N LEU A 116 -11.11 -2.45 -5.40
CA LEU A 116 -10.15 -2.68 -6.48
C LEU A 116 -9.17 -3.82 -6.15
N GLY A 117 -8.90 -4.04 -4.86
CA GLY A 117 -8.02 -5.11 -4.41
C GLY A 117 -7.67 -5.01 -2.95
N TYR A 118 -7.12 -6.09 -2.40
CA TYR A 118 -6.68 -6.15 -1.02
C TYR A 118 -5.42 -7.02 -0.89
N PHE A 119 -4.63 -6.78 0.15
CA PHE A 119 -3.47 -7.59 0.47
C PHE A 119 -3.10 -7.42 1.95
N VAL A 120 -2.26 -8.33 2.46
CA VAL A 120 -1.70 -8.21 3.80
C VAL A 120 -0.20 -7.91 3.73
N LYS A 121 0.24 -6.88 4.45
CA LYS A 121 1.66 -6.57 4.68
C LYS A 121 1.94 -6.72 6.17
N LYS A 122 2.78 -7.68 6.55
CA LYS A 122 3.00 -8.08 7.96
C LYS A 122 1.66 -8.48 8.60
N SER A 123 1.18 -7.71 9.57
CA SER A 123 -0.09 -7.89 10.28
C SER A 123 -1.13 -6.85 9.88
N LEU A 124 -0.94 -6.15 8.75
CA LEU A 124 -1.83 -5.09 8.31
C LEU A 124 -2.56 -5.51 7.03
N LEU A 125 -3.88 -5.65 7.12
CA LEU A 125 -4.75 -5.76 5.96
C LEU A 125 -4.95 -4.38 5.36
N ALA A 126 -4.73 -4.26 4.06
CA ALA A 126 -5.03 -3.08 3.27
C ALA A 126 -6.07 -3.42 2.20
N ILE A 127 -7.12 -2.63 2.12
CA ILE A 127 -8.20 -2.74 1.12
C ILE A 127 -8.25 -1.42 0.37
N ILE A 128 -8.04 -1.48 -0.94
CA ILE A 128 -8.05 -0.33 -1.83
C ILE A 128 -9.41 -0.32 -2.53
N HIS A 129 -10.11 0.80 -2.44
CA HIS A 129 -11.45 0.95 -2.99
C HIS A 129 -11.64 2.33 -3.62
N ASN A 130 -12.64 2.44 -4.49
CA ASN A 130 -13.08 3.72 -5.03
C ASN A 130 -13.57 4.62 -3.89
N ALA A 131 -13.18 5.90 -3.94
CA ALA A 131 -13.55 6.88 -2.93
C ALA A 131 -15.07 7.11 -2.84
N SER A 132 -15.81 6.81 -3.92
CA SER A 132 -17.27 6.92 -3.97
C SER A 132 -18.02 5.86 -3.17
N CYS A 133 -17.35 4.80 -2.69
CA CYS A 133 -17.98 3.72 -1.95
C CYS A 133 -17.47 3.54 -0.51
N GLU A 134 -16.96 4.60 0.10
CA GLU A 134 -16.34 4.49 1.41
C GLU A 134 -17.29 3.91 2.47
N GLU A 135 -18.57 4.30 2.42
CA GLU A 135 -19.58 3.86 3.38
C GLU A 135 -19.89 2.37 3.27
N GLU A 136 -20.04 1.85 2.06
CA GLU A 136 -20.32 0.42 1.81
C GLU A 136 -19.15 -0.44 2.27
N VAL A 137 -17.92 0.01 1.99
CA VAL A 137 -16.70 -0.68 2.44
C VAL A 137 -16.62 -0.69 3.96
N LEU A 138 -16.83 0.44 4.62
CA LEU A 138 -16.82 0.50 6.10
C LEU A 138 -17.90 -0.36 6.73
N SER A 139 -19.10 -0.41 6.14
CA SER A 139 -20.21 -1.25 6.61
C SER A 139 -19.86 -2.74 6.57
N GLU A 140 -19.19 -3.21 5.52
CA GLU A 140 -18.76 -4.60 5.39
C GLU A 140 -17.61 -4.97 6.35
N LEU A 141 -16.76 -4.01 6.70
CA LEU A 141 -15.56 -4.23 7.52
C LEU A 141 -15.76 -3.95 9.01
N LYS A 142 -16.97 -3.58 9.45
CA LYS A 142 -17.28 -3.16 10.84
C LYS A 142 -16.89 -4.18 11.92
N ASP A 143 -16.83 -5.46 11.57
CA ASP A 143 -16.49 -6.59 12.43
C ASP A 143 -14.99 -6.93 12.46
N LEU A 144 -14.17 -6.29 11.62
CA LEU A 144 -12.71 -6.52 11.53
C LEU A 144 -11.88 -5.61 12.45
N GLY A 145 -12.53 -4.97 13.43
CA GLY A 145 -11.89 -4.10 14.41
C GLY A 145 -11.75 -2.65 13.95
N THR A 146 -10.75 -1.95 14.47
CA THR A 146 -10.55 -0.52 14.20
C THR A 146 -10.02 -0.30 12.79
N ILE A 147 -10.88 0.22 11.92
CA ILE A 147 -10.50 0.63 10.57
C ILE A 147 -9.91 2.03 10.58
N LYS A 148 -8.76 2.22 9.92
CA LYS A 148 -8.22 3.53 9.56
C LYS A 148 -8.36 3.75 8.07
N LEU A 149 -8.85 4.92 7.67
CA LEU A 149 -8.92 5.32 6.28
C LEU A 149 -7.76 6.24 5.93
N LEU A 150 -7.09 5.92 4.84
CA LEU A 150 -5.96 6.67 4.31
C LEU A 150 -6.26 7.10 2.86
N THR A 151 -5.58 8.15 2.43
CA THR A 151 -5.62 8.64 1.04
C THR A 151 -4.21 8.54 0.47
N PRO A 152 -3.99 7.92 -0.69
CA PRO A 152 -2.68 7.96 -1.32
C PRO A 152 -2.24 9.39 -1.57
N TYR A 153 -1.00 9.69 -1.24
CA TYR A 153 -0.44 11.02 -1.41
C TYR A 153 0.37 11.11 -2.71
N HIS A 154 0.15 12.17 -3.47
CA HIS A 154 0.70 12.33 -4.83
C HIS A 154 1.90 13.29 -4.91
N ALA A 155 2.32 13.88 -3.79
CA ALA A 155 3.53 14.71 -3.75
C ALA A 155 4.62 14.01 -2.94
N GLY A 156 5.86 14.48 -3.10
CA GLY A 156 6.98 14.12 -2.22
C GLY A 156 7.01 14.97 -0.94
N THR A 157 8.12 14.89 -0.21
CA THR A 157 8.34 15.72 0.99
C THR A 157 8.59 17.17 0.62
N TRP A 158 7.85 18.09 1.25
CA TRP A 158 8.07 19.53 1.15
C TRP A 158 8.73 20.04 2.43
N VAL A 159 9.79 20.82 2.28
CA VAL A 159 10.42 21.54 3.39
C VAL A 159 10.01 23.00 3.29
N LEU A 160 9.17 23.44 4.22
CA LEU A 160 8.75 24.82 4.34
C LEU A 160 9.63 25.50 5.38
N TYR A 161 10.21 26.64 5.01
CA TYR A 161 10.91 27.50 5.96
C TYR A 161 9.99 28.65 6.34
N ASP A 162 9.56 28.69 7.60
CA ASP A 162 8.86 29.85 8.14
C ASP A 162 9.87 30.94 8.47
N HIS A 163 9.85 32.03 7.71
CA HIS A 163 10.74 33.17 7.91
C HIS A 163 10.36 34.04 9.13
N GLY A 164 9.29 33.72 9.87
CA GLY A 164 8.91 34.47 11.07
C GLY A 164 8.60 35.95 10.80
N LEU A 165 8.35 36.32 9.54
CA LEU A 165 7.85 37.64 9.20
C LEU A 165 6.34 37.60 9.44
N GLY A 166 5.92 38.26 10.52
CA GLY A 166 4.53 38.45 10.87
C GLY A 166 3.71 38.92 9.68
N THR A 167 2.44 38.54 9.71
CA THR A 167 1.36 38.95 8.81
C THR A 167 1.57 40.32 8.15
N GLU A 168 2.12 40.36 6.94
CA GLU A 168 1.84 41.38 5.93
C GLU A 168 2.49 40.97 4.61
N GLY A 169 1.66 40.53 3.66
CA GLY A 169 2.09 40.23 2.30
C GLY A 169 1.54 38.92 1.78
N THR A 170 0.30 38.94 1.29
CA THR A 170 -0.21 37.88 0.40
C THR A 170 0.76 37.66 -0.76
N PRO A 171 1.12 36.41 -1.10
CA PRO A 171 1.85 36.14 -2.33
C PRO A 171 0.95 36.46 -3.52
N LYS A 172 1.43 37.31 -4.43
CA LYS A 172 0.78 37.50 -5.73
C LYS A 172 1.09 36.29 -6.61
N VAL A 173 0.02 35.75 -7.21
CA VAL A 173 0.00 34.68 -8.22
C VAL A 173 0.85 35.04 -9.43
#